data_AF-A0A1I7PJ96-F1
#
_entry.id   AF-A0A1I7PJ96-F1
#
_cell.length_a   1.000
_cell.length_b   1.000
_cell.length_c   1.000
_cell.angle_alpha   90.00
_cell.angle_beta   90.00
_cell.angle_gamma   90.00
#
_symmetry.space_group_name_H-M   'P 1'
#
loop_
_entity.id
_entity.type
_entity.pdbx_description
1 polymer ?
#
loop_
_entity_poly.entity_id
_entity_poly.type
_entity_poly.pdbx_seq_one_letter_code
_entity_poly.pdbx_strand_id
1 'polypeptide(L)'
;MLLATSKSFRNNIGPLIAIVKIAMLSFACIYDMQPIWDCLYSESVRSSSLLRNLVSRAALGNGGSLFQKQTMDGILDVYEAVSRLDQFFHADRSSTSSIEYEWEHILARSSPTIPWPERRDYLTSSEKVNACCHLSCSIFWTTLRRRQLHNEQAPGPTDQDQLNQVLLNYILQVEPLYWIQNAPEAFTWVTFTGAAASTQPGLRANFINHAATVITAIDGEDLTLIRQGWRYFGLIKRLGGA
;
A
#
# COMPACT_ATOMS: atom_id res chain seq x y z
N MET A 1 -22.62 22.87 -0.22
CA MET A 1 -22.50 24.29 0.20
C MET A 1 -21.52 24.48 1.38
N LEU A 2 -20.49 23.63 1.51
CA LEU A 2 -19.41 23.74 2.51
C LEU A 2 -18.21 24.57 2.00
N LEU A 3 -18.18 24.90 0.70
CA LEU A 3 -17.08 25.60 0.04
C LEU A 3 -17.23 27.14 0.06
N ALA A 4 -18.40 27.65 0.48
CA ALA A 4 -18.71 29.07 0.56
C ALA A 4 -18.36 29.69 1.94
N THR A 5 -17.86 28.90 2.89
CA THR A 5 -17.60 29.34 4.27
C THR A 5 -16.17 29.85 4.47
N SER A 6 -16.02 30.73 5.47
CA SER A 6 -14.75 31.40 5.79
C SER A 6 -13.63 30.40 6.11
N LYS A 7 -12.38 30.81 5.85
CA LYS A 7 -11.19 29.95 6.04
C LYS A 7 -11.05 29.46 7.49
N SER A 8 -11.45 30.28 8.48
CA SER A 8 -11.45 29.90 9.90
C SER A 8 -12.47 28.81 10.23
N PHE A 9 -13.65 28.84 9.59
CA PHE A 9 -14.67 27.80 9.74
C PHE A 9 -14.27 26.50 9.03
N ARG A 10 -13.55 26.60 7.91
CA ARG A 10 -12.98 25.43 7.22
C ARG A 10 -11.90 24.73 8.05
N ASN A 11 -11.07 25.45 8.79
CA ASN A 11 -10.10 24.84 9.72
C ASN A 11 -10.82 24.12 10.87
N ASN A 12 -11.91 24.68 11.40
CA ASN A 12 -12.72 24.00 12.43
C ASN A 12 -13.47 22.75 11.94
N ILE A 13 -13.67 22.62 10.62
CA ILE A 13 -14.33 21.48 9.97
C ILE A 13 -13.30 20.56 9.27
N GLY A 14 -12.02 20.91 9.27
CA GLY A 14 -10.93 20.16 8.64
C GLY A 14 -10.94 18.66 8.98
N PRO A 15 -11.04 18.29 10.27
CA PRO A 15 -11.14 16.89 10.69
C PRO A 15 -12.41 16.18 10.16
N LEU A 16 -13.56 16.85 10.13
CA LEU A 16 -14.80 16.25 9.60
C LEU A 16 -14.71 16.02 8.09
N ILE A 17 -14.11 16.96 7.36
CA ILE A 17 -13.84 16.83 5.92
C ILE A 17 -12.85 15.69 5.66
N ALA A 18 -11.84 15.51 6.52
CA ALA A 18 -10.91 14.39 6.44
C ALA A 18 -11.66 13.05 6.57
N ILE A 19 -12.52 12.89 7.58
CA ILE A 19 -13.33 11.67 7.77
C ILE A 19 -14.20 11.37 6.53
N VAL A 20 -14.88 12.38 5.98
CA VAL A 20 -15.71 12.21 4.77
C VAL A 20 -14.86 11.76 3.57
N LYS A 21 -13.67 12.34 3.39
CA LYS A 21 -12.75 11.96 2.30
C LYS A 21 -12.22 10.54 2.47
N ILE A 22 -11.90 10.15 3.71
CA ILE A 22 -11.47 8.78 4.03
C ILE A 22 -12.61 7.81 3.69
N ALA A 23 -13.84 8.08 4.12
CA ALA A 23 -14.99 7.23 3.80
C ALA A 23 -15.22 7.12 2.28
N MET A 24 -15.21 8.24 1.56
CA MET A 24 -15.38 8.26 0.10
C MET A 24 -14.24 7.52 -0.62
N LEU A 25 -13.00 7.67 -0.16
CA LEU A 25 -11.89 6.90 -0.68
C LEU A 25 -12.07 5.41 -0.37
N SER A 26 -12.59 5.07 0.80
CA SER A 26 -12.86 3.68 1.14
C SER A 26 -13.83 3.06 0.13
N PHE A 27 -14.91 3.78 -0.20
CA PHE A 27 -15.82 3.37 -1.28
C PHE A 27 -15.11 3.24 -2.62
N ALA A 28 -14.31 4.23 -3.02
CA ALA A 28 -13.56 4.21 -4.27
C ALA A 28 -12.62 3.00 -4.37
N CYS A 29 -11.86 2.70 -3.32
CA CYS A 29 -11.02 1.51 -3.24
C CYS A 29 -11.84 0.23 -3.35
N ILE A 30 -12.90 0.09 -2.53
CA ILE A 30 -13.74 -1.13 -2.46
C ILE A 30 -14.34 -1.46 -3.83
N TYR A 31 -14.95 -0.47 -4.48
CA TYR A 31 -15.68 -0.64 -5.73
C TYR A 31 -14.83 -0.39 -6.98
N ASP A 32 -13.54 -0.10 -6.82
CA ASP A 32 -12.63 0.17 -7.92
C ASP A 32 -13.08 1.33 -8.82
N MET A 33 -13.51 2.42 -8.18
CA MET A 33 -13.99 3.62 -8.85
C MET A 33 -13.00 4.77 -8.63
N GLN A 34 -12.98 5.75 -9.53
CA GLN A 34 -12.26 6.98 -9.26
C GLN A 34 -12.97 7.76 -8.13
N PRO A 35 -12.23 8.23 -7.11
CA PRO A 35 -12.82 9.06 -6.07
C PRO A 35 -13.28 10.38 -6.68
N ILE A 36 -14.49 10.79 -6.33
CA ILE A 36 -15.18 11.98 -6.89
C ILE A 36 -14.46 13.30 -6.49
N TRP A 37 -13.47 13.25 -5.60
CA TRP A 37 -12.84 14.45 -5.04
C TRP A 37 -11.43 14.69 -5.61
N ASP A 38 -11.27 15.83 -6.29
CA ASP A 38 -10.00 16.31 -6.87
C ASP A 38 -8.86 16.42 -5.86
N CYS A 39 -9.17 16.57 -4.56
CA CYS A 39 -8.14 16.74 -3.54
C CYS A 39 -7.27 15.48 -3.30
N LEU A 40 -7.64 14.32 -3.84
CA LEU A 40 -6.79 13.13 -3.86
C LEU A 40 -5.96 13.04 -5.14
N TYR A 41 -6.37 13.75 -6.19
CA TYR A 41 -5.57 14.00 -7.38
C TYR A 41 -4.59 15.13 -7.09
N SER A 42 -3.46 14.76 -6.50
CA SER A 42 -2.30 15.64 -6.40
C SER A 42 -1.27 15.16 -7.41
N GLU A 43 -0.99 15.94 -8.45
CA GLU A 43 0.10 15.64 -9.42
C GLU A 43 1.47 15.62 -8.72
N SER A 44 1.61 16.29 -7.59
CA SER A 44 2.87 16.33 -6.83
C SER A 44 3.14 15.05 -6.02
N VAL A 45 2.16 14.18 -5.79
CA VAL A 45 2.36 12.95 -5.01
C VAL A 45 2.68 11.78 -5.94
N ARG A 46 3.93 11.32 -5.90
CA ARG A 46 4.42 10.13 -6.61
C ARG A 46 4.00 8.84 -5.91
N SER A 47 3.78 7.75 -6.65
CA SER A 47 3.41 6.45 -6.05
C SER A 47 4.51 5.83 -5.17
N SER A 48 5.77 6.22 -5.39
CA SER A 48 6.91 5.82 -4.55
C SER A 48 7.05 6.61 -3.24
N SER A 49 6.28 7.69 -3.06
CA SER A 49 6.44 8.60 -1.90
C SER A 49 6.21 7.89 -0.57
N LEU A 50 5.23 6.99 -0.51
CA LEU A 50 4.91 6.22 0.70
C LEU A 50 6.09 5.35 1.14
N LEU A 51 6.63 4.58 0.20
CA LEU A 51 7.76 3.68 0.41
C LEU A 51 9.04 4.46 0.73
N ARG A 52 9.26 5.61 0.07
CA ARG A 52 10.38 6.50 0.40
C ARG A 52 10.33 6.96 1.86
N ASN A 53 9.15 7.36 2.34
CA ASN A 53 8.96 7.82 3.71
C ASN A 53 9.17 6.67 4.70
N LEU A 54 8.67 5.48 4.39
CA LEU A 54 8.90 4.26 5.17
C LEU A 54 10.41 3.97 5.29
N VAL A 55 11.12 3.91 4.16
CA VAL A 55 12.57 3.63 4.12
C VAL A 55 13.36 4.69 4.88
N SER A 56 13.03 5.97 4.69
CA SER A 56 13.71 7.09 5.36
C SER A 56 13.52 7.01 6.88
N ARG A 57 12.30 6.69 7.34
CA ARG A 57 12.01 6.53 8.77
C ARG A 57 12.74 5.32 9.37
N ALA A 58 12.80 4.22 8.64
CA ALA A 58 13.54 3.03 9.07
C ALA A 58 15.05 3.30 9.20
N ALA A 59 15.63 4.13 8.31
CA ALA A 59 17.04 4.48 8.32
C ALA A 59 17.41 5.53 9.40
N LEU A 60 16.50 6.46 9.71
CA LEU A 60 16.75 7.60 10.62
C LEU A 60 16.22 7.38 12.05
N GLY A 61 15.56 6.25 12.33
CA GLY A 61 14.97 5.97 13.63
C GLY A 61 16.00 5.85 14.76
N ASN A 62 15.90 6.70 15.78
CA ASN A 62 16.80 6.73 16.95
C ASN A 62 16.56 5.60 17.98
N GLY A 63 15.63 4.68 17.73
CA GLY A 63 15.39 3.49 18.55
C GLY A 63 15.60 2.25 17.67
N GLY A 64 16.05 1.14 18.27
CA GLY A 64 16.47 -0.08 17.55
C GLY A 64 15.60 -0.46 16.34
N SER A 65 16.23 -1.00 15.30
CA SER A 65 15.58 -1.23 14.00
C SER A 65 14.27 -2.02 14.16
N LEU A 66 13.13 -1.34 13.99
CA LEU A 66 11.81 -1.97 13.97
C LEU A 66 11.75 -3.10 12.93
N PHE A 67 12.40 -2.88 11.79
CA PHE A 67 12.48 -3.85 10.71
C PHE A 67 13.74 -4.68 10.84
N GLN A 68 13.57 -6.00 10.73
CA GLN A 68 14.67 -6.93 10.53
C GLN A 68 15.35 -6.62 9.18
N LYS A 69 16.64 -6.94 9.08
CA LYS A 69 17.44 -6.66 7.88
C LYS A 69 16.78 -7.22 6.61
N GLN A 70 16.34 -8.47 6.65
CA GLN A 70 15.68 -9.12 5.49
C GLN A 70 14.37 -8.43 5.09
N THR A 71 13.59 -7.95 6.07
CA THR A 71 12.38 -7.17 5.81
C THR A 71 12.73 -5.87 5.12
N MET A 72 13.74 -5.16 5.63
CA MET A 72 14.17 -3.88 5.10
C MET A 72 14.72 -4.00 3.67
N ASP A 73 15.54 -5.03 3.41
CA ASP A 73 16.05 -5.35 2.07
C ASP A 73 14.87 -5.57 1.09
N GLY A 74 13.87 -6.35 1.50
CA GLY A 74 12.66 -6.56 0.69
C GLY A 74 11.85 -5.29 0.43
N ILE A 75 11.74 -4.39 1.42
CA ILE A 75 11.06 -3.10 1.24
C ILE A 75 11.82 -2.20 0.28
N LEU A 76 13.16 -2.20 0.34
CA LEU A 76 14.01 -1.46 -0.60
C LEU A 76 13.85 -1.96 -2.04
N ASP A 77 13.77 -3.28 -2.24
CA ASP A 77 13.53 -3.86 -3.57
C ASP A 77 12.18 -3.42 -4.14
N VAL A 78 11.12 -3.44 -3.32
CA VAL A 78 9.78 -2.95 -3.72
C VAL A 78 9.82 -1.45 -4.00
N TYR A 79 10.52 -0.66 -3.17
CA TYR A 79 10.69 0.78 -3.39
C TYR A 79 11.38 1.09 -4.71
N GLU A 80 12.46 0.38 -5.05
CA GLU A 80 13.17 0.57 -6.32
C GLU A 80 12.25 0.22 -7.50
N ALA A 81 11.56 -0.92 -7.43
CA ALA A 81 10.64 -1.36 -8.47
C ALA A 81 9.50 -0.36 -8.69
N VAL A 82 8.86 0.10 -7.62
CA VAL A 82 7.79 1.10 -7.67
C VAL A 82 8.31 2.42 -8.23
N SER A 83 9.50 2.86 -7.84
CA SER A 83 10.09 4.11 -8.33
C SER A 83 10.38 4.07 -9.82
N ARG A 84 10.86 2.94 -10.34
CA ARG A 84 11.05 2.72 -11.78
C ARG A 84 9.70 2.74 -12.49
N LEU A 85 8.74 1.93 -12.05
CA LEU A 85 7.41 1.85 -12.66
C LEU A 85 6.69 3.22 -12.68
N ASP A 86 6.76 3.97 -11.59
CA ASP A 86 6.19 5.32 -11.48
C ASP A 86 6.78 6.27 -12.53
N GLN A 87 8.10 6.23 -12.77
CA GLN A 87 8.74 7.01 -13.82
C GLN A 87 8.20 6.64 -15.21
N PHE A 88 7.97 5.35 -15.48
CA PHE A 88 7.42 4.91 -16.77
C PHE A 88 5.98 5.36 -16.99
N PHE A 89 5.10 5.24 -15.99
CA PHE A 89 3.71 5.68 -16.13
C PHE A 89 3.54 7.20 -16.22
N HIS A 90 4.52 7.97 -15.75
CA HIS A 90 4.53 9.43 -15.85
C HIS A 90 5.23 9.95 -17.11
N ALA A 91 6.14 9.17 -17.70
CA ALA A 91 6.71 9.46 -19.00
C ALA A 91 5.72 9.01 -20.08
N ASP A 92 4.81 9.92 -20.47
CA ASP A 92 3.71 9.80 -21.46
C ASP A 92 4.13 9.38 -22.89
N ARG A 93 5.27 8.68 -23.05
CA ARG A 93 5.95 8.35 -24.32
C ARG A 93 6.48 6.92 -24.41
N SER A 94 6.21 6.04 -23.45
CA SER A 94 6.73 4.66 -23.51
C SER A 94 5.89 3.78 -24.44
N SER A 95 6.48 3.32 -25.54
CA SER A 95 5.94 2.24 -26.37
C SER A 95 5.66 0.97 -25.53
N THR A 96 4.63 0.19 -25.88
CA THR A 96 4.26 -1.05 -25.17
C THR A 96 5.44 -1.99 -24.93
N SER A 97 6.34 -2.12 -25.90
CA SER A 97 7.56 -2.94 -25.81
C SER A 97 8.57 -2.46 -24.77
N SER A 98 8.68 -1.15 -24.53
CA SER A 98 9.58 -0.60 -23.51
C SER A 98 9.08 -0.85 -22.09
N ILE A 99 7.76 -0.93 -21.91
CA ILE A 99 7.13 -1.27 -20.63
C ILE A 99 7.42 -2.75 -20.34
N GLU A 100 7.14 -3.64 -21.28
CA GLU A 100 7.38 -5.09 -21.11
C GLU A 100 8.85 -5.41 -20.75
N TYR A 101 9.82 -4.74 -21.39
CA TYR A 101 11.24 -4.91 -21.09
C TYR A 101 11.62 -4.48 -19.66
N GLU A 102 11.17 -3.30 -19.21
CA GLU A 102 11.47 -2.88 -17.84
C GLU A 102 10.83 -3.83 -16.81
N TRP A 103 9.63 -4.31 -17.10
CA TRP A 103 8.95 -5.27 -16.25
C TRP A 103 9.72 -6.59 -16.13
N GLU A 104 10.23 -7.12 -17.25
CA GLU A 104 11.11 -8.30 -17.24
C GLU A 104 12.37 -8.04 -16.42
N HIS A 105 13.00 -6.88 -16.59
CA HIS A 105 14.20 -6.51 -15.85
C HIS A 105 13.95 -6.38 -14.33
N ILE A 106 12.81 -5.79 -13.94
CA ILE A 106 12.38 -5.70 -12.54
C ILE A 106 12.14 -7.09 -11.95
N LEU A 107 11.48 -7.98 -12.69
CA LEU A 107 11.15 -9.33 -12.23
C LEU A 107 12.37 -10.25 -12.19
N ALA A 108 13.32 -10.11 -13.12
CA ALA A 108 14.58 -10.83 -13.10
C ALA A 108 15.45 -10.48 -11.87
N ARG A 109 15.29 -9.26 -11.33
CA ARG A 109 15.94 -8.83 -10.09
C ARG A 109 15.16 -9.21 -8.83
N SER A 110 13.90 -9.63 -8.95
CA SER A 110 13.11 -10.03 -7.79
C SER A 110 13.69 -11.31 -7.19
N SER A 111 14.12 -11.25 -5.94
CA SER A 111 14.55 -12.45 -5.20
C SER A 111 13.37 -13.44 -5.11
N PRO A 112 13.63 -14.76 -5.13
CA PRO A 112 12.60 -15.75 -4.87
C PRO A 112 11.98 -15.45 -3.51
N THR A 113 10.64 -15.35 -3.51
CA THR A 113 9.84 -15.04 -2.35
C THR A 113 10.18 -16.04 -1.25
N ILE A 114 10.91 -15.61 -0.22
CA ILE A 114 11.28 -16.48 0.90
C ILE A 114 9.97 -16.95 1.55
N PRO A 115 9.72 -18.27 1.67
CA PRO A 115 8.55 -18.77 2.35
C PRO A 115 8.54 -18.22 3.77
N TRP A 116 7.46 -17.52 4.15
CA TRP A 116 7.31 -17.12 5.53
C TRP A 116 7.13 -18.39 6.38
N PRO A 117 7.91 -18.59 7.45
CA PRO A 117 7.77 -19.76 8.29
C PRO A 117 6.35 -19.81 8.88
N GLU A 118 5.80 -21.02 8.94
CA GLU A 118 4.46 -21.33 9.45
C GLU A 118 4.13 -20.62 10.77
N ARG A 119 2.82 -20.38 10.96
CA ARG A 119 2.20 -19.74 12.13
C ARG A 119 3.00 -19.96 13.41
N ARG A 120 3.60 -18.89 13.93
CA ARG A 120 4.06 -18.87 15.33
C ARG A 120 3.00 -18.15 16.14
N ASP A 121 2.34 -18.87 17.03
CA ASP A 121 1.29 -18.33 17.90
C ASP A 121 1.82 -17.32 18.94
N TYR A 122 3.15 -17.10 19.00
CA TYR A 122 3.83 -16.25 19.98
C TYR A 122 4.74 -15.19 19.35
N LEU A 123 4.25 -14.47 18.34
CA LEU A 123 4.99 -13.32 17.79
C LEU A 123 4.72 -12.04 18.58
N THR A 124 5.79 -11.31 18.89
CA THR A 124 5.74 -9.93 19.37
C THR A 124 5.12 -9.00 18.32
N SER A 125 4.64 -7.82 18.74
CA SER A 125 4.09 -6.83 17.80
C SER A 125 5.09 -6.45 16.70
N SER A 126 6.38 -6.31 17.04
CA SER A 126 7.43 -6.02 16.06
C SER A 126 7.59 -7.14 15.03
N GLU A 127 7.59 -8.41 15.46
CA GLU A 127 7.69 -9.55 14.54
C GLU A 127 6.45 -9.67 13.64
N LYS A 128 5.26 -9.36 14.16
CA LYS A 128 4.03 -9.29 13.35
C LYS A 128 4.10 -8.16 12.31
N VAL A 129 4.64 -6.99 12.67
CA VAL A 129 4.89 -5.89 11.70
C VAL A 129 5.84 -6.35 10.59
N ASN A 130 6.92 -7.05 10.95
CA ASN A 130 7.86 -7.61 9.98
C ASN A 130 7.18 -8.66 9.07
N ALA A 131 6.35 -9.54 9.63
CA ALA A 131 5.56 -10.50 8.88
C ALA A 131 4.63 -9.81 7.87
N CYS A 132 3.93 -8.76 8.30
CA CYS A 132 3.08 -7.96 7.42
C CYS A 132 3.86 -7.35 6.24
N CYS A 133 5.04 -6.79 6.52
CA CYS A 133 5.88 -6.20 5.49
C CYS A 133 6.42 -7.24 4.52
N HIS A 134 6.91 -8.38 5.03
CA HIS A 134 7.34 -9.50 4.20
C HIS A 134 6.23 -10.04 3.30
N LEU A 135 5.03 -10.27 3.86
CA LEU A 135 3.87 -10.69 3.09
C LEU A 135 3.49 -9.65 2.03
N SER A 136 3.60 -8.36 2.34
CA SER A 136 3.32 -7.29 1.38
C SER A 136 4.33 -7.28 0.22
N CYS A 137 5.62 -7.52 0.48
CA CYS A 137 6.60 -7.74 -0.58
C CYS A 137 6.20 -8.94 -1.46
N SER A 138 5.86 -10.07 -0.84
CA SER A 138 5.43 -11.29 -1.54
C SER A 138 4.19 -11.05 -2.42
N ILE A 139 3.20 -10.34 -1.88
CA ILE A 139 1.96 -9.97 -2.58
C ILE A 139 2.26 -9.03 -3.76
N PHE A 140 3.12 -8.04 -3.57
CA PHE A 140 3.53 -7.12 -4.63
C PHE A 140 4.18 -7.88 -5.81
N TRP A 141 5.17 -8.74 -5.53
CA TRP A 141 5.85 -9.51 -6.57
C TRP A 141 4.93 -10.51 -7.25
N THR A 142 4.02 -11.14 -6.50
CA THR A 142 3.02 -12.06 -7.07
C THR A 142 2.05 -11.32 -7.99
N THR A 143 1.61 -10.12 -7.60
CA THR A 143 0.75 -9.25 -8.42
C THR A 143 1.45 -8.86 -9.73
N LEU A 144 2.73 -8.48 -9.66
CA LEU A 144 3.53 -8.17 -10.85
C LEU A 144 3.69 -9.39 -11.78
N ARG A 145 4.05 -10.56 -11.24
CA ARG A 145 4.27 -11.79 -12.03
C ARG A 145 3.01 -12.26 -12.73
N ARG A 146 1.84 -12.15 -12.10
CA ARG A 146 0.55 -12.56 -12.70
C ARG A 146 0.26 -11.83 -14.00
N ARG A 147 0.64 -10.56 -14.12
CA ARG A 147 0.42 -9.81 -15.37
C ARG A 147 1.29 -10.29 -16.52
N GLN A 148 2.53 -10.70 -16.26
CA GLN A 148 3.40 -11.26 -17.30
C GLN A 148 2.96 -12.66 -17.71
N LEU A 149 2.59 -13.48 -16.73
CA LEU A 149 2.09 -14.83 -16.96
C LEU A 149 0.61 -14.76 -17.34
N HIS A 150 0.32 -14.34 -18.57
CA HIS A 150 -1.00 -14.53 -19.19
C HIS A 150 -1.40 -16.02 -19.34
N ASN A 151 -0.54 -16.95 -18.91
CA ASN A 151 -0.67 -18.40 -19.05
C ASN A 151 -0.87 -19.11 -17.69
N GLU A 152 -1.46 -20.31 -17.77
CA GLU A 152 -1.93 -21.25 -16.74
C GLU A 152 -0.98 -21.56 -15.53
N GLN A 153 0.20 -20.95 -15.46
CA GLN A 153 1.21 -21.15 -14.41
C GLN A 153 1.26 -20.03 -13.36
N ALA A 154 0.51 -18.93 -13.54
CA ALA A 154 0.39 -17.92 -12.50
C ALA A 154 -0.43 -18.46 -11.30
N PRO A 155 -0.03 -18.20 -10.04
CA PRO A 155 -0.86 -18.54 -8.89
C PRO A 155 -2.26 -17.96 -9.07
N GLY A 156 -3.27 -18.80 -8.90
CA GLY A 156 -4.65 -18.48 -9.20
C GLY A 156 -5.18 -17.35 -8.31
N PRO A 157 -6.32 -16.72 -8.67
CA PRO A 157 -6.98 -15.71 -7.83
C PRO A 157 -7.09 -16.16 -6.35
N THR A 158 -7.36 -17.46 -6.16
CA THR A 158 -7.45 -18.14 -4.87
C THR A 158 -6.17 -18.07 -4.03
N ASP A 159 -4.98 -18.26 -4.63
CA ASP A 159 -3.72 -18.28 -3.88
C ASP A 159 -3.34 -16.87 -3.39
N GLN A 160 -3.62 -15.86 -4.21
CA GLN A 160 -3.43 -14.45 -3.85
C GLN A 160 -4.39 -14.02 -2.74
N ASP A 161 -5.66 -14.42 -2.82
CA ASP A 161 -6.64 -14.12 -1.77
C ASP A 161 -6.29 -14.84 -0.45
N GLN A 162 -5.72 -16.05 -0.50
CA GLN A 162 -5.21 -16.73 0.70
C GLN A 162 -4.05 -15.95 1.34
N LEU A 163 -3.06 -15.50 0.54
CA LEU A 163 -1.98 -14.65 1.05
C LEU A 163 -2.51 -13.35 1.65
N ASN A 164 -3.48 -12.72 0.99
CA ASN A 164 -4.15 -11.52 1.48
C ASN A 164 -4.92 -11.78 2.80
N GLN A 165 -5.58 -12.93 2.96
CA GLN A 165 -6.21 -13.30 4.23
C GLN A 165 -5.19 -13.50 5.36
N VAL A 166 -4.06 -14.15 5.08
CA VAL A 166 -2.97 -14.30 6.05
C VAL A 166 -2.43 -12.93 6.45
N LEU A 167 -2.22 -12.03 5.48
CA LEU A 167 -1.79 -10.66 5.76
C LEU A 167 -2.79 -9.93 6.65
N LEU A 168 -4.09 -9.96 6.30
CA LEU A 168 -5.14 -9.32 7.08
C LEU A 168 -5.15 -9.85 8.52
N ASN A 169 -5.03 -11.17 8.71
CA ASN A 169 -4.98 -11.76 10.05
C ASN A 169 -3.79 -11.25 10.88
N TYR A 170 -2.61 -11.05 10.28
CA TYR A 170 -1.48 -10.46 11.01
C TYR A 170 -1.70 -8.99 11.37
N ILE A 171 -2.30 -8.21 10.47
CA ILE A 171 -2.64 -6.80 10.74
C ILE A 171 -3.58 -6.71 11.96
N LEU A 172 -4.62 -7.56 11.99
CA LEU A 172 -5.62 -7.60 13.07
C LEU A 172 -5.02 -8.03 14.43
N GLN A 173 -3.89 -8.71 14.43
CA GLN A 173 -3.20 -9.16 15.65
C GLN A 173 -2.23 -8.12 16.23
N VAL A 174 -2.03 -7.00 15.56
CA VAL A 174 -1.22 -5.87 16.04
C VAL A 174 -2.16 -4.76 16.46
N GLU A 175 -1.99 -4.28 17.69
CA GLU A 175 -2.83 -3.22 18.23
C GLU A 175 -2.77 -1.95 17.35
N PRO A 176 -3.91 -1.31 17.04
CA PRO A 176 -3.95 -0.06 16.27
C PRO A 176 -2.99 1.02 16.80
N LEU A 177 -2.91 1.18 18.13
CA LEU A 177 -2.05 2.17 18.77
C LEU A 177 -0.56 1.89 18.49
N TYR A 178 -0.17 0.62 18.41
CA TYR A 178 1.20 0.23 18.09
C TYR A 178 1.58 0.66 16.67
N TRP A 179 0.68 0.50 15.69
CA TRP A 179 0.90 0.99 14.32
C TRP A 179 1.06 2.50 14.27
N ILE A 180 0.18 3.23 14.96
CA ILE A 180 0.18 4.71 15.01
C ILE A 180 1.53 5.22 15.54
N GLN A 181 2.01 4.63 16.63
CA GLN A 181 3.21 5.09 17.33
C GLN A 181 4.51 4.68 16.64
N ASN A 182 4.55 3.50 16.01
CA ASN A 182 5.81 2.90 15.58
C ASN A 182 5.96 2.85 14.05
N ALA A 183 4.88 2.66 13.29
CA ALA A 183 4.98 2.28 11.88
C ALA A 183 3.79 2.71 10.99
N PRO A 184 3.35 3.98 11.01
CA PRO A 184 2.14 4.39 10.30
C PRO A 184 2.28 4.32 8.76
N GLU A 185 3.47 4.58 8.20
CA GLU A 185 3.74 4.42 6.77
C GLU A 185 3.70 2.95 6.36
N ALA A 186 4.29 2.07 7.18
CA ALA A 186 4.28 0.63 6.91
C ALA A 186 2.87 0.08 6.98
N PHE A 187 2.09 0.46 7.99
CA PHE A 187 0.68 0.11 8.09
C PHE A 187 -0.12 0.55 6.84
N THR A 188 0.07 1.80 6.41
CA THR A 188 -0.59 2.34 5.21
C THR A 188 -0.17 1.54 3.98
N TRP A 189 1.11 1.30 3.78
CA TRP A 189 1.61 0.55 2.63
C TRP A 189 1.08 -0.89 2.60
N VAL A 190 1.14 -1.59 3.73
CA VAL A 190 0.67 -2.98 3.88
C VAL A 190 -0.82 -3.08 3.55
N THR A 191 -1.65 -2.21 4.14
CA THR A 191 -3.11 -2.24 3.93
C THR A 191 -3.51 -1.93 2.49
N PHE A 192 -2.91 -0.91 1.87
CA PHE A 192 -3.16 -0.59 0.47
C PHE A 192 -2.61 -1.65 -0.49
N THR A 193 -1.50 -2.33 -0.16
CA THR A 193 -0.98 -3.47 -0.92
C THR A 193 -1.98 -4.63 -0.94
N GLY A 194 -2.45 -5.05 0.25
CA GLY A 194 -3.45 -6.12 0.37
C GLY A 194 -4.77 -5.77 -0.31
N ALA A 195 -5.24 -4.51 -0.17
CA ALA A 195 -6.45 -4.05 -0.83
C ALA A 195 -6.34 -4.07 -2.37
N ALA A 196 -5.23 -3.56 -2.91
CA ALA A 196 -5.02 -3.49 -4.36
C ALA A 196 -4.89 -4.89 -4.99
N ALA A 197 -4.24 -5.82 -4.29
CA ALA A 197 -4.05 -7.19 -4.76
C ALA A 197 -5.26 -8.11 -4.52
N SER A 198 -6.29 -7.65 -3.79
CA SER A 198 -7.49 -8.44 -3.50
C SER A 198 -8.43 -8.50 -4.71
N THR A 199 -8.78 -9.71 -5.12
CA THR A 199 -9.77 -9.92 -6.19
C THR A 199 -11.20 -9.85 -5.67
N GLN A 200 -11.40 -10.19 -4.39
CA GLN A 200 -12.70 -10.16 -3.72
C GLN A 200 -13.01 -8.77 -3.10
N PRO A 201 -14.17 -8.16 -3.42
CA PRO A 201 -14.59 -6.88 -2.83
C PRO A 201 -14.66 -6.91 -1.30
N GLY A 202 -15.11 -8.03 -0.70
CA GLY A 202 -15.20 -8.16 0.76
C GLY A 202 -13.84 -8.11 1.46
N LEU A 203 -12.83 -8.78 0.90
CA LEU A 203 -11.47 -8.76 1.45
C LEU A 203 -10.85 -7.36 1.30
N ARG A 204 -11.07 -6.73 0.15
CA ARG A 204 -10.66 -5.34 -0.09
C ARG A 204 -11.29 -4.38 0.93
N ALA A 205 -12.59 -4.54 1.21
CA ALA A 205 -13.28 -3.72 2.22
C ALA A 205 -12.68 -3.88 3.62
N ASN A 206 -12.29 -5.10 4.01
CA ASN A 206 -11.67 -5.32 5.32
C ASN A 206 -10.34 -4.57 5.47
N PHE A 207 -9.46 -4.66 4.47
CA PHE A 207 -8.20 -3.90 4.49
C PHE A 207 -8.42 -2.40 4.60
N ILE A 208 -9.32 -1.88 3.77
CA ILE A 208 -9.56 -0.44 3.65
C ILE A 208 -10.31 0.11 4.88
N ASN A 209 -11.24 -0.63 5.47
CA ASN A 209 -11.90 -0.22 6.72
C ASN A 209 -10.90 -0.14 7.89
N HIS A 210 -9.96 -1.09 7.96
CA HIS A 210 -8.88 -1.03 8.95
C HIS A 210 -7.95 0.16 8.69
N ALA A 211 -7.57 0.35 7.43
CA ALA A 211 -6.74 1.48 7.01
C ALA A 211 -7.39 2.81 7.40
N ALA A 212 -8.67 2.99 7.05
CA ALA A 212 -9.44 4.18 7.35
C ALA A 212 -9.44 4.53 8.84
N THR A 213 -9.66 3.54 9.71
CA THR A 213 -9.73 3.76 11.16
C THR A 213 -8.41 4.29 11.71
N VAL A 214 -7.30 3.67 11.33
CA VAL A 214 -5.97 4.03 11.83
C VAL A 214 -5.44 5.30 11.17
N ILE A 215 -5.61 5.45 9.86
CA ILE A 215 -5.17 6.63 9.10
C ILE A 215 -5.93 7.88 9.55
N THR A 216 -7.23 7.79 9.89
CA THR A 216 -7.98 8.92 10.45
C THR A 216 -7.34 9.46 11.74
N ALA A 217 -6.70 8.60 12.53
CA ALA A 217 -6.03 9.00 13.77
C ALA A 217 -4.64 9.61 13.55
N ILE A 218 -4.03 9.40 12.39
CA ILE A 218 -2.64 9.82 12.09
C ILE A 218 -2.61 10.99 11.12
N ASP A 219 -3.48 10.98 10.12
CA ASP A 219 -3.41 11.88 8.99
C ASP A 219 -4.00 13.23 9.35
N GLY A 220 -3.22 14.30 9.11
CA GLY A 220 -3.65 15.66 9.35
C GLY A 220 -4.60 16.18 8.28
N GLU A 221 -4.91 17.48 8.34
CA GLU A 221 -5.75 18.16 7.34
C GLU A 221 -5.24 18.00 5.90
N ASP A 222 -3.93 17.83 5.74
CA ASP A 222 -3.25 17.66 4.45
C ASP A 222 -3.40 16.26 3.85
N LEU A 223 -3.94 15.29 4.60
CA LEU A 223 -4.27 13.95 4.09
C LEU A 223 -3.08 13.30 3.36
N THR A 224 -1.89 13.43 3.92
CA THR A 224 -0.64 13.08 3.26
C THR A 224 -0.52 11.58 3.09
N LEU A 225 -0.74 10.81 4.15
CA LEU A 225 -0.60 9.35 4.09
C LEU A 225 -1.65 8.73 3.19
N ILE A 226 -2.89 9.21 3.27
CA ILE A 226 -3.97 8.66 2.45
C ILE A 226 -3.80 8.98 0.96
N ARG A 227 -3.29 10.18 0.61
CA ARG A 227 -2.97 10.53 -0.77
C ARG A 227 -1.85 9.66 -1.32
N GLN A 228 -0.81 9.42 -0.53
CA GLN A 228 0.30 8.55 -0.90
C GLN A 228 -0.16 7.10 -1.06
N GLY A 229 -0.97 6.60 -0.12
CA GLY A 229 -1.60 5.27 -0.20
C GLY A 229 -2.48 5.11 -1.43
N TRP A 230 -3.30 6.11 -1.75
CA TRP A 230 -4.15 6.11 -2.95
C TRP A 230 -3.34 6.06 -4.25
N ARG A 231 -2.29 6.87 -4.37
CA ARG A 231 -1.41 6.86 -5.56
C ARG A 231 -0.71 5.51 -5.73
N TYR A 232 -0.23 4.94 -4.63
CA TYR A 232 0.34 3.60 -4.62
C TYR A 232 -0.70 2.54 -5.03
N PHE A 233 -1.90 2.56 -4.43
CA PHE A 233 -3.00 1.66 -4.77
C PHE A 233 -3.36 1.70 -6.25
N GLY A 234 -3.52 2.89 -6.82
CA GLY A 234 -3.84 3.07 -8.23
C GLY A 234 -2.74 2.53 -9.15
N LEU A 235 -1.47 2.66 -8.77
CA LEU A 235 -0.38 1.99 -9.48
C LEU A 235 -0.57 0.47 -9.42
N ILE A 236 -0.64 -0.14 -8.23
CA ILE A 236 -0.76 -1.60 -8.09
C ILE A 236 -1.99 -2.17 -8.82
N LYS A 237 -3.12 -1.47 -8.81
CA LYS A 237 -4.32 -1.87 -9.56
C LYS A 237 -4.11 -1.91 -11.06
N ARG A 238 -3.50 -0.85 -11.61
CA ARG A 238 -3.07 -0.84 -13.02
C ARG A 238 -2.07 -1.95 -13.31
N LEU A 239 -1.17 -2.25 -12.38
CA LEU A 239 -0.21 -3.35 -12.49
C LEU A 239 -0.89 -4.73 -12.47
N GLY A 240 -1.99 -4.89 -11.73
CA GLY A 240 -2.74 -6.14 -11.60
C GLY A 240 -3.75 -6.43 -12.72
N GLY A 241 -3.86 -5.54 -13.73
CA GLY A 241 -4.75 -5.73 -14.88
C GLY A 241 -6.20 -5.29 -14.67
N ALA A 242 -6.46 -4.42 -13.68
CA ALA A 242 -7.75 -3.78 -13.45
C ALA A 242 -7.75 -2.32 -13.94
#